data_AF-A0A378JEV7-F1
#
_entry.id   AF-A0A378JEV7-F1
#
_cell.length_a   1.000
_cell.length_b   1.000
_cell.length_c   1.000
_cell.angle_alpha   90.00
_cell.angle_beta   90.00
_cell.angle_gamma   90.00
#
_symmetry.space_group_name_H-M   'P 1'
#
loop_
_entity.id
_entity.type
_entity.pdbx_description
1 polymer ?
#
loop_
_entity_poly.entity_id
_entity_poly.type
_entity_poly.pdbx_seq_one_letter_code
_entity_poly.pdbx_strand_id
1 'polypeptide(L)'
;MTPIIRRLQDSLSELPFSEVEQNPLNWTFTESIRKLGPDFYCKVVPLHLVLSLEYSLLGQQLRAKFLSKQALHKKEIEEQLIAALMMAELLEHVYQHYLNVPREVVRLRQHQKLYRELLTEIIKPLPNEPKKLEINSSFSQDVRNTTVLLNLYRLLFIRSKRAFDVIATLGTVSESYRNFVRILDKYTDPVLANLAWLFFIPRLSVNVFLLLKHTVPGFWMSEEEKSLGLRVRFNAQMQRRWFELGNDSIWLTAGLVNRFILTGALAPFAVYVSIACFAIDIILSVTRAYIELSRLYDLQKQYKSMLKQTSNSSELKKIEEHLDAINNQLDFEWLRLGSHMMTTTAIFLSMAVALPILGFNPLIITIGAACLVAVCFINFALFKIIDESRPKDALVIPPGGLSKLGIFANKVHKEPALLPKNEHDLELENLSSYSI
;
A
#
# COMPACT_ATOMS: atom_id res chain seq x y z
N MET A 1 -3.88 -28.61 -9.14
CA MET A 1 -4.67 -27.48 -8.62
C MET A 1 -3.92 -26.83 -7.46
N THR A 2 -3.79 -25.51 -7.49
CA THR A 2 -3.11 -24.74 -6.43
C THR A 2 -4.07 -24.42 -5.28
N PRO A 3 -3.57 -24.16 -4.05
CA PRO A 3 -4.41 -23.79 -2.92
C PRO A 3 -5.28 -22.55 -3.17
N ILE A 4 -4.78 -21.59 -3.94
CA ILE A 4 -5.51 -20.37 -4.32
C ILE A 4 -6.70 -20.70 -5.20
N ILE A 5 -6.50 -21.50 -6.25
CA ILE A 5 -7.58 -21.88 -7.17
C ILE A 5 -8.67 -22.64 -6.43
N ARG A 6 -8.30 -23.55 -5.52
CA ARG A 6 -9.26 -24.23 -4.65
C ARG A 6 -10.11 -23.25 -3.85
N ARG A 7 -9.48 -22.31 -3.14
CA ARG A 7 -10.19 -21.32 -2.32
C ARG A 7 -11.11 -20.44 -3.16
N LEU A 8 -10.66 -20.05 -4.35
CA LEU A 8 -11.45 -19.24 -5.28
C LEU A 8 -12.63 -20.02 -5.84
N GLN A 9 -12.47 -21.31 -6.17
CA GLN A 9 -13.59 -22.17 -6.55
C GLN A 9 -14.62 -22.30 -5.42
N ASP A 10 -14.17 -22.46 -4.18
CA ASP A 10 -15.05 -22.56 -3.01
C ASP A 10 -15.82 -21.25 -2.74
N SER A 11 -15.19 -20.09 -3.03
CA SER A 11 -15.76 -18.77 -2.74
C SER A 11 -16.52 -18.13 -3.92
N LEU A 12 -16.14 -18.48 -5.14
CA LEU A 12 -16.57 -17.91 -6.42
C LEU A 12 -16.77 -19.04 -7.44
N SER A 13 -17.76 -19.89 -7.16
CA SER A 13 -18.03 -21.09 -7.95
C SER A 13 -18.44 -20.80 -9.40
N GLU A 14 -18.82 -19.56 -9.72
CA GLU A 14 -19.15 -19.13 -11.07
C GLU A 14 -17.92 -18.97 -11.99
N LEU A 15 -16.70 -19.07 -11.46
CA LEU A 15 -15.46 -18.94 -12.25
C LEU A 15 -15.09 -20.25 -12.99
N PRO A 16 -14.66 -20.18 -14.27
CA PRO A 16 -14.42 -21.34 -15.13
C PRO A 16 -13.04 -22.00 -14.88
N PHE A 17 -12.65 -22.16 -13.62
CA PHE A 17 -11.31 -22.65 -13.27
C PHE A 17 -11.01 -24.05 -13.83
N SER A 18 -12.00 -24.94 -13.76
CA SER A 18 -11.86 -26.34 -14.17
C SER A 18 -11.64 -26.52 -15.67
N GLU A 19 -12.27 -25.68 -16.50
CA GLU A 19 -12.14 -25.76 -17.97
C GLU A 19 -10.76 -25.31 -18.44
N VAL A 20 -10.19 -24.29 -17.78
CA VAL A 20 -8.88 -23.71 -18.11
C VAL A 20 -7.74 -24.61 -17.64
N GLU A 21 -7.84 -25.23 -16.46
CA GLU A 21 -6.83 -26.20 -15.98
C GLU A 21 -6.75 -27.44 -16.89
N GLN A 22 -7.87 -27.85 -17.51
CA GLN A 22 -7.91 -29.04 -18.37
C GLN A 22 -7.35 -28.79 -19.78
N ASN A 23 -7.43 -27.57 -20.31
CA ASN A 23 -6.95 -27.24 -21.64
C ASN A 23 -6.30 -25.83 -21.73
N PRO A 24 -5.08 -25.67 -21.18
CA PRO A 24 -4.39 -24.36 -21.18
C PRO A 24 -4.03 -23.85 -22.58
N LEU A 25 -4.05 -24.71 -23.61
CA LEU A 25 -3.77 -24.35 -25.00
C LEU A 25 -4.94 -23.58 -25.66
N ASN A 26 -6.16 -23.74 -25.14
CA ASN A 26 -7.33 -22.98 -25.58
C ASN A 26 -7.72 -21.95 -24.52
N TRP A 27 -6.85 -20.94 -24.33
CA TRP A 27 -7.03 -19.93 -23.29
C TRP A 27 -8.25 -19.05 -23.56
N THR A 28 -9.35 -19.35 -22.86
CA THR A 28 -10.64 -18.64 -22.98
C THR A 28 -11.04 -17.89 -21.70
N PHE A 29 -10.18 -17.89 -20.66
CA PHE A 29 -10.51 -17.34 -19.35
C PHE A 29 -11.00 -15.89 -19.41
N THR A 30 -10.28 -15.03 -20.16
CA THR A 30 -10.65 -13.62 -20.35
C THR A 30 -12.04 -13.45 -20.97
N GLU A 31 -12.42 -14.32 -21.92
CA GLU A 31 -13.73 -14.26 -22.57
C GLU A 31 -14.83 -14.75 -21.63
N SER A 32 -14.54 -15.79 -20.84
CA SER A 32 -15.47 -16.33 -19.88
C SER A 32 -15.77 -15.36 -18.75
N ILE A 33 -14.76 -14.66 -18.19
CA ILE A 33 -15.02 -13.63 -17.16
C ILE A 33 -15.83 -12.46 -17.72
N ARG A 34 -15.61 -12.05 -18.98
CA ARG A 34 -16.40 -10.97 -19.61
C ARG A 34 -17.88 -11.33 -19.77
N LYS A 35 -18.22 -12.62 -19.83
CA LYS A 35 -19.60 -13.10 -19.91
C LYS A 35 -20.27 -13.15 -18.53
N LEU A 36 -19.51 -13.02 -17.44
CA LEU A 36 -20.09 -13.00 -16.10
C LEU A 36 -20.87 -11.68 -15.91
N GLY A 37 -22.09 -11.82 -15.37
CA GLY A 37 -23.01 -10.71 -15.21
C GLY A 37 -22.71 -9.81 -14.00
N PRO A 38 -23.47 -8.71 -13.85
CA PRO A 38 -23.32 -7.77 -12.75
C PRO A 38 -23.50 -8.40 -11.36
N ASP A 39 -24.33 -9.44 -11.24
CA ASP A 39 -24.56 -10.15 -9.98
C ASP A 39 -23.28 -10.79 -9.43
N PHE A 40 -22.43 -11.32 -10.32
CA PHE A 40 -21.12 -11.84 -9.94
C PHE A 40 -20.20 -10.71 -9.47
N TYR A 41 -20.12 -9.62 -10.23
CA TYR A 41 -19.22 -8.51 -9.91
C TYR A 41 -19.66 -7.72 -8.67
N CYS A 42 -20.96 -7.69 -8.35
CA CYS A 42 -21.46 -7.18 -7.07
C CYS A 42 -20.88 -7.94 -5.86
N LYS A 43 -20.55 -9.23 -6.01
CA LYS A 43 -19.89 -10.04 -4.96
C LYS A 43 -18.37 -9.85 -4.97
N VAL A 44 -17.76 -9.79 -6.16
CA VAL A 44 -16.30 -9.73 -6.32
C VAL A 44 -15.71 -8.35 -5.99
N VAL A 45 -16.37 -7.27 -6.40
CA VAL A 45 -15.86 -5.91 -6.21
C VAL A 45 -15.58 -5.58 -4.73
N PRO A 46 -16.47 -5.89 -3.76
CA PRO A 46 -16.17 -5.72 -2.34
C PRO A 46 -14.95 -6.52 -1.82
N LEU A 47 -14.57 -7.60 -2.51
CA LEU A 47 -13.46 -8.49 -2.14
C LEU A 47 -12.13 -8.13 -2.82
N HIS A 48 -12.10 -7.10 -3.67
CA HIS A 48 -10.93 -6.76 -4.50
C HIS A 48 -9.62 -6.60 -3.71
N LEU A 49 -9.66 -6.06 -2.49
CA LEU A 49 -8.47 -5.91 -1.65
C LEU A 49 -7.92 -7.27 -1.17
N VAL A 50 -8.80 -8.21 -0.83
CA VAL A 50 -8.41 -9.57 -0.41
C VAL A 50 -7.87 -10.35 -1.61
N LEU A 51 -8.52 -10.24 -2.76
CA LEU A 51 -8.05 -10.86 -4.01
C LEU A 51 -6.70 -10.30 -4.44
N SER A 52 -6.50 -8.97 -4.34
CA SER A 52 -5.22 -8.33 -4.64
C SER A 52 -4.11 -8.77 -3.68
N LEU A 53 -4.43 -8.99 -2.40
CA LEU A 53 -3.50 -9.47 -1.40
C LEU A 53 -3.06 -10.92 -1.69
N GLU A 54 -4.01 -11.80 -1.96
CA GLU A 54 -3.74 -13.19 -2.34
C GLU A 54 -2.92 -13.28 -3.64
N TYR A 55 -3.24 -12.45 -4.62
CA TYR A 55 -2.44 -12.34 -5.84
C TYR A 55 -1.00 -11.89 -5.55
N SER A 56 -0.80 -10.90 -4.69
CA SER A 56 0.53 -10.45 -4.25
C SER A 56 1.30 -11.58 -3.56
N LEU A 57 0.66 -12.34 -2.68
CA LEU A 57 1.26 -13.50 -2.01
C LEU A 57 1.72 -14.55 -3.02
N LEU A 58 0.90 -14.85 -4.03
CA LEU A 58 1.29 -15.76 -5.12
C LEU A 58 2.50 -15.25 -5.90
N GLY A 59 2.55 -13.94 -6.20
CA GLY A 59 3.70 -13.30 -6.84
C GLY A 59 4.98 -13.45 -6.03
N GLN A 60 4.90 -13.21 -4.71
CA GLN A 60 6.03 -13.39 -3.78
C GLN A 60 6.51 -14.86 -3.74
N GLN A 61 5.60 -15.82 -3.73
CA GLN A 61 5.93 -17.26 -3.76
C GLN A 61 6.64 -17.64 -5.07
N LEU A 62 6.10 -17.23 -6.21
CA LEU A 62 6.72 -17.46 -7.51
C LEU A 62 8.12 -16.85 -7.55
N ARG A 63 8.27 -15.60 -7.07
CA ARG A 63 9.56 -14.90 -7.00
C ARG A 63 10.56 -15.69 -6.16
N ALA A 64 10.16 -16.11 -4.96
CA ALA A 64 11.01 -16.89 -4.06
C ALA A 64 11.46 -18.20 -4.72
N LYS A 65 10.57 -18.89 -5.43
CA LYS A 65 10.90 -20.12 -6.18
C LYS A 65 11.93 -19.85 -7.29
N PHE A 66 11.74 -18.81 -8.10
CA PHE A 66 12.69 -18.46 -9.16
C PHE A 66 14.08 -18.06 -8.63
N LEU A 67 14.13 -17.35 -7.50
CA LEU A 67 15.37 -16.94 -6.84
C LEU A 67 16.04 -18.09 -6.08
N SER A 68 15.29 -19.12 -5.70
CA SER A 68 15.84 -20.27 -4.96
C SER A 68 16.88 -21.04 -5.78
N LYS A 69 17.84 -21.66 -5.07
CA LYS A 69 18.85 -22.56 -5.66
C LYS A 69 18.31 -23.99 -5.87
N GLN A 70 17.08 -24.27 -5.46
CA GLN A 70 16.49 -25.60 -5.53
C GLN A 70 16.03 -25.94 -6.95
N ALA A 71 15.98 -27.23 -7.25
CA ALA A 71 15.47 -27.73 -8.53
C ALA A 71 13.97 -27.39 -8.65
N LEU A 72 13.60 -26.82 -9.79
CA LEU A 72 12.24 -26.37 -10.05
C LEU A 72 11.39 -27.53 -10.59
N HIS A 73 10.32 -27.89 -9.89
CA HIS A 73 9.32 -28.82 -10.42
C HIS A 73 8.50 -28.13 -11.51
N LYS A 74 8.80 -28.44 -12.77
CA LYS A 74 8.20 -27.80 -13.95
C LYS A 74 6.67 -27.72 -13.88
N LYS A 75 5.99 -28.83 -13.54
CA LYS A 75 4.53 -28.90 -13.42
C LYS A 75 3.96 -28.02 -12.31
N GLU A 76 4.68 -27.85 -11.20
CA GLU A 76 4.22 -27.03 -10.09
C GLU A 76 4.28 -25.54 -10.42
N ILE A 77 5.36 -25.11 -11.09
CA ILE A 77 5.52 -23.73 -11.56
C ILE A 77 4.48 -23.41 -12.63
N GLU A 78 4.23 -24.37 -13.53
CA GLU A 78 3.16 -24.27 -14.52
C GLU A 78 1.80 -23.99 -13.85
N GLU A 79 1.41 -24.81 -12.87
CA GLU A 79 0.16 -24.63 -12.11
C GLU A 79 0.09 -23.24 -11.42
N GLN A 80 1.20 -22.80 -10.82
CA GLN A 80 1.26 -21.51 -10.13
C GLN A 80 1.23 -20.30 -11.10
N LEU A 81 1.90 -20.40 -12.25
CA LEU A 81 1.87 -19.37 -13.29
C LEU A 81 0.49 -19.26 -13.93
N ILE A 82 -0.19 -20.39 -14.18
CA ILE A 82 -1.57 -20.40 -14.66
C ILE A 82 -2.47 -19.71 -13.62
N ALA A 83 -2.36 -20.08 -12.34
CA ALA A 83 -3.15 -19.44 -11.28
C ALA A 83 -2.90 -17.93 -11.18
N ALA A 84 -1.64 -17.50 -11.30
CA ALA A 84 -1.26 -16.09 -11.28
C ALA A 84 -1.82 -15.33 -12.49
N LEU A 85 -1.80 -15.95 -13.68
CA LEU A 85 -2.37 -15.36 -14.89
C LEU A 85 -3.89 -15.20 -14.78
N MET A 86 -4.61 -16.21 -14.26
CA MET A 86 -6.06 -16.12 -14.04
C MET A 86 -6.42 -15.02 -13.03
N MET A 87 -5.71 -14.96 -11.90
CA MET A 87 -5.91 -13.89 -10.91
C MET A 87 -5.62 -12.51 -11.50
N ALA A 88 -4.57 -12.39 -12.30
CA ALA A 88 -4.22 -11.13 -12.93
C ALA A 88 -5.27 -10.68 -13.96
N GLU A 89 -5.85 -11.60 -14.75
CA GLU A 89 -6.93 -11.28 -15.70
C GLU A 89 -8.24 -10.92 -15.00
N LEU A 90 -8.60 -11.64 -13.92
CA LEU A 90 -9.78 -11.32 -13.11
C LEU A 90 -9.65 -9.93 -12.47
N LEU A 91 -8.52 -9.67 -11.81
CA LEU A 91 -8.26 -8.38 -11.17
C LEU A 91 -8.16 -7.26 -12.19
N GLU A 92 -7.56 -7.49 -13.36
CA GLU A 92 -7.50 -6.48 -14.43
C GLU A 92 -8.92 -6.08 -14.85
N HIS A 93 -9.78 -7.07 -15.09
CA HIS A 93 -11.16 -6.79 -15.50
C HIS A 93 -11.92 -6.00 -14.43
N VAL A 94 -11.77 -6.39 -13.15
CA VAL A 94 -12.35 -5.65 -12.01
C VAL A 94 -11.82 -4.22 -11.94
N TYR A 95 -10.51 -4.03 -12.03
CA TYR A 95 -9.89 -2.69 -11.94
C TYR A 95 -10.18 -1.81 -13.15
N GLN A 96 -10.31 -2.39 -14.34
CA GLN A 96 -10.59 -1.65 -15.56
C GLN A 96 -12.05 -1.21 -15.65
N HIS A 97 -12.99 -2.14 -15.45
CA HIS A 97 -14.39 -1.90 -15.78
C HIS A 97 -15.25 -1.49 -14.59
N TYR A 98 -14.85 -1.84 -13.37
CA TYR A 98 -15.71 -1.67 -12.18
C TYR A 98 -15.13 -0.71 -11.14
N LEU A 99 -13.81 -0.65 -10.98
CA LEU A 99 -13.15 0.25 -10.01
C LEU A 99 -12.48 1.46 -10.66
N ASN A 100 -12.27 1.40 -11.98
CA ASN A 100 -11.57 2.39 -12.81
C ASN A 100 -10.23 2.84 -12.21
N VAL A 101 -9.27 1.92 -12.17
CA VAL A 101 -7.94 2.13 -11.58
C VAL A 101 -6.84 1.83 -12.60
N PRO A 102 -6.51 2.79 -13.49
CA PRO A 102 -5.61 2.56 -14.61
C PRO A 102 -4.24 2.02 -14.21
N ARG A 103 -3.67 2.48 -13.10
CA ARG A 103 -2.35 2.02 -12.60
C ARG A 103 -2.33 0.52 -12.31
N GLU A 104 -3.39 -0.03 -11.73
CA GLU A 104 -3.46 -1.45 -11.39
C GLU A 104 -3.61 -2.27 -12.67
N VAL A 105 -4.40 -1.77 -13.63
CA VAL A 105 -4.54 -2.38 -14.96
C VAL A 105 -3.19 -2.47 -15.67
N VAL A 106 -2.40 -1.39 -15.66
CA VAL A 106 -1.05 -1.38 -16.27
C VAL A 106 -0.13 -2.39 -15.58
N ARG A 107 -0.07 -2.37 -14.24
CA ARG A 107 0.74 -3.32 -13.45
C ARG A 107 0.35 -4.77 -13.75
N LEU A 108 -0.94 -5.08 -13.75
CA LEU A 108 -1.45 -6.42 -13.99
C LEU A 108 -1.16 -6.89 -15.41
N ARG A 109 -1.30 -6.04 -16.43
CA ARG A 109 -0.94 -6.39 -17.82
C ARG A 109 0.54 -6.67 -18.00
N GLN A 110 1.42 -5.91 -17.33
CA GLN A 110 2.86 -6.18 -17.33
C GLN A 110 3.13 -7.56 -16.74
N HIS A 111 2.49 -7.90 -15.61
CA HIS A 111 2.62 -9.21 -15.00
C HIS A 111 2.05 -10.33 -15.88
N GLN A 112 0.87 -10.12 -16.51
CA GLN A 112 0.28 -11.08 -17.45
C GLN A 112 1.23 -11.36 -18.63
N LYS A 113 1.85 -10.32 -19.20
CA LYS A 113 2.83 -10.46 -20.28
C LYS A 113 3.99 -11.35 -19.83
N LEU A 114 4.56 -11.05 -18.67
CA LEU A 114 5.66 -11.83 -18.09
C LEU A 114 5.26 -13.28 -17.81
N TYR A 115 4.07 -13.53 -17.25
CA TYR A 115 3.60 -14.90 -17.01
C TYR A 115 3.39 -15.68 -18.31
N ARG A 116 2.85 -15.03 -19.35
CA ARG A 116 2.67 -15.65 -20.68
C ARG A 116 4.01 -15.97 -21.34
N GLU A 117 4.99 -15.08 -21.23
CA GLU A 117 6.37 -15.32 -21.68
C GLU A 117 6.98 -16.53 -20.95
N LEU A 118 6.86 -16.59 -19.61
CA LEU A 118 7.35 -17.73 -18.82
C LEU A 118 6.63 -19.04 -19.13
N LEU A 119 5.32 -19.02 -19.36
CA LEU A 119 4.54 -20.21 -19.73
C LEU A 119 4.87 -20.71 -21.13
N THR A 120 5.24 -19.81 -22.05
CA THR A 120 5.65 -20.17 -23.42
C THR A 120 6.90 -21.04 -23.43
N GLU A 121 7.83 -20.81 -22.50
CA GLU A 121 9.03 -21.64 -22.31
C GLU A 121 8.71 -23.05 -21.78
N ILE A 122 7.56 -23.22 -21.11
CA ILE A 122 7.19 -24.47 -20.41
C ILE A 122 6.34 -25.38 -21.31
N ILE A 123 5.24 -24.85 -21.86
CA ILE A 123 4.21 -25.64 -22.56
C ILE A 123 4.24 -25.36 -24.07
N LYS A 124 3.89 -24.13 -24.47
CA LYS A 124 3.74 -23.57 -25.83
C LYS A 124 3.15 -22.15 -25.73
N PRO A 125 3.27 -21.29 -26.76
CA PRO A 125 2.76 -19.93 -26.70
C PRO A 125 1.23 -19.89 -26.51
N LEU A 126 0.77 -19.13 -25.52
CA LEU A 126 -0.65 -18.91 -25.29
C LEU A 126 -1.19 -17.86 -26.28
N PRO A 127 -2.42 -18.03 -26.80
CA PRO A 127 -3.04 -17.06 -27.70
C PRO A 127 -3.40 -15.74 -26.98
N ASN A 128 -3.46 -14.65 -27.75
CA ASN A 128 -3.83 -13.28 -27.36
C ASN A 128 -2.82 -12.55 -26.45
N GLU A 129 -2.00 -11.66 -27.05
CA GLU A 129 -1.21 -10.72 -26.26
C GLU A 129 -2.10 -9.67 -25.59
N PRO A 130 -1.78 -9.26 -24.34
CA PRO A 130 -2.50 -8.18 -23.68
C PRO A 130 -2.37 -6.89 -24.50
N LYS A 131 -3.49 -6.17 -24.66
CA LYS A 131 -3.50 -4.89 -25.36
C LYS A 131 -2.55 -3.91 -24.67
N LYS A 132 -1.56 -3.40 -25.41
CA LYS A 132 -0.72 -2.29 -24.95
C LYS A 132 -1.63 -1.11 -24.62
N LEU A 133 -1.56 -0.63 -23.38
CA LEU A 133 -2.20 0.62 -22.99
C LEU A 133 -1.12 1.69 -22.89
N GLU A 134 -1.42 2.89 -23.35
CA GLU A 134 -0.56 4.05 -23.13
C GLU A 134 -0.55 4.42 -21.65
N ILE A 135 0.65 4.61 -21.12
CA ILE A 135 0.90 4.97 -19.72
C ILE A 135 0.65 6.47 -19.60
N ASN A 136 -0.57 6.84 -19.22
CA ASN A 136 -0.85 8.21 -18.81
C ASN A 136 -0.69 8.31 -17.30
N SER A 137 0.14 9.27 -16.84
CA SER A 137 0.26 9.57 -15.42
C SER A 137 -1.11 9.97 -14.88
N SER A 138 -1.49 9.40 -13.73
CA SER A 138 -2.74 9.74 -13.07
C SER A 138 -2.49 10.94 -12.18
N PHE A 139 -3.13 12.08 -12.47
CA PHE A 139 -3.06 13.28 -11.63
C PHE A 139 -3.34 12.98 -10.14
N SER A 140 -4.26 12.07 -9.86
CA SER A 140 -4.55 11.65 -8.48
C SER A 140 -3.36 10.95 -7.81
N GLN A 141 -2.59 10.20 -8.59
CA GLN A 141 -1.38 9.54 -8.09
C GLN A 141 -0.30 10.57 -7.81
N ASP A 142 -0.10 11.52 -8.72
CA ASP A 142 0.91 12.58 -8.57
C ASP A 142 0.62 13.39 -7.30
N VAL A 143 -0.64 13.81 -7.09
CA VAL A 143 -1.06 14.50 -5.87
C VAL A 143 -0.78 13.65 -4.62
N ARG A 144 -1.09 12.35 -4.64
CA ARG A 144 -0.84 11.45 -3.51
C ARG A 144 0.66 11.32 -3.21
N ASN A 145 1.48 11.04 -4.23
CA ASN A 145 2.92 10.85 -4.11
C ASN A 145 3.61 12.12 -3.61
N THR A 146 3.28 13.26 -4.21
CA THR A 146 3.77 14.57 -3.78
C THR A 146 3.35 14.86 -2.33
N THR A 147 2.11 14.54 -1.94
CA THR A 147 1.64 14.73 -0.57
C THR A 147 2.44 13.86 0.41
N VAL A 148 2.68 12.59 0.11
CA VAL A 148 3.47 11.68 0.99
C VAL A 148 4.87 12.23 1.20
N LEU A 149 5.55 12.62 0.12
CA LEU A 149 6.90 13.17 0.18
C LEU A 149 6.95 14.49 0.96
N LEU A 150 6.11 15.46 0.58
CA LEU A 150 6.10 16.78 1.23
C LEU A 150 5.63 16.71 2.68
N ASN A 151 4.79 15.73 3.04
CA ASN A 151 4.34 15.55 4.42
C ASN A 151 5.52 15.34 5.38
N LEU A 152 6.51 14.54 4.96
CA LEU A 152 7.67 14.22 5.78
C LEU A 152 8.46 15.49 6.14
N TYR A 153 8.81 16.29 5.14
CA TYR A 153 9.51 17.56 5.33
C TYR A 153 8.67 18.58 6.08
N ARG A 154 7.38 18.68 5.77
CA ARG A 154 6.44 19.54 6.48
C ARG A 154 6.42 19.23 7.97
N LEU A 155 6.28 17.96 8.35
CA LEU A 155 6.22 17.55 9.74
C LEU A 155 7.53 17.85 10.47
N LEU A 156 8.67 17.59 9.84
CA LEU A 156 9.98 17.93 10.40
C LEU A 156 10.10 19.44 10.64
N PHE A 157 9.70 20.26 9.65
CA PHE A 157 9.76 21.71 9.75
C PHE A 157 8.85 22.26 10.85
N ILE A 158 7.57 21.89 10.84
CA ILE A 158 6.58 22.35 11.83
C ILE A 158 6.99 21.94 13.25
N ARG A 159 7.45 20.70 13.44
CA ARG A 159 7.78 20.18 14.76
C ARG A 159 9.11 20.75 15.27
N SER A 160 10.09 20.96 14.39
CA SER A 160 11.34 21.66 14.75
C SER A 160 11.06 23.11 15.17
N LYS A 161 10.22 23.83 14.41
CA LYS A 161 9.79 25.19 14.76
C LYS A 161 9.14 25.22 16.14
N ARG A 162 8.17 24.32 16.38
CA ARG A 162 7.49 24.22 17.68
C ARG A 162 8.45 23.91 18.83
N ALA A 163 9.48 23.09 18.59
CA ALA A 163 10.50 22.84 19.61
C ALA A 163 11.30 24.11 19.95
N PHE A 164 11.65 24.92 18.94
CA PHE A 164 12.30 26.21 19.17
C PHE A 164 11.42 27.17 19.97
N ASP A 165 10.13 27.27 19.64
CA ASP A 165 9.18 28.10 20.39
C ASP A 165 9.13 27.69 21.86
N VAL A 166 8.97 26.39 22.13
CA VAL A 166 8.90 25.84 23.49
C VAL A 166 10.18 26.16 24.27
N ILE A 167 11.35 25.92 23.68
CA ILE A 167 12.64 26.18 24.33
C ILE A 167 12.80 27.68 24.62
N ALA A 168 12.31 28.56 23.73
CA ALA A 168 12.38 30.01 23.93
C ALA A 168 11.54 30.51 25.12
N THR A 169 10.50 29.76 25.51
CA THR A 169 9.69 30.09 26.69
C THR A 169 10.38 29.78 28.02
N LEU A 170 11.45 28.96 28.01
CA LEU A 170 12.16 28.60 29.23
C LEU A 170 12.89 29.82 29.82
N GLY A 171 12.69 30.10 31.10
CA GLY A 171 13.34 31.22 31.80
C GLY A 171 14.87 31.22 31.74
N THR A 172 15.49 30.08 31.40
CA THR A 172 16.94 29.83 31.45
C THR A 172 17.68 30.05 30.13
N VAL A 173 16.98 30.29 29.00
CA VAL A 173 17.65 30.47 27.70
C VAL A 173 18.20 31.89 27.50
N SER A 174 19.31 31.98 26.76
CA SER A 174 19.99 33.24 26.46
C SER A 174 19.09 34.20 25.67
N GLU A 175 19.32 35.51 25.85
CA GLU A 175 18.59 36.54 25.13
C GLU A 175 18.82 36.46 23.61
N SER A 176 20.04 36.09 23.19
CA SER A 176 20.38 35.84 21.78
C SER A 176 19.49 34.76 21.16
N TYR A 177 19.25 33.66 21.88
CA TYR A 177 18.36 32.60 21.41
C TYR A 177 16.91 33.08 21.27
N ARG A 178 16.40 33.82 22.25
CA ARG A 178 15.04 34.41 22.19
C ARG A 178 14.89 35.38 21.02
N ASN A 179 15.92 36.18 20.74
CA ASN A 179 15.93 37.10 19.61
C ASN A 179 15.97 36.36 18.27
N PHE A 180 16.75 35.28 18.16
CA PHE A 180 16.72 34.39 17.00
C PHE A 180 15.32 33.81 16.75
N VAL A 181 14.67 33.25 17.79
CA VAL A 181 13.32 32.67 17.66
C VAL A 181 12.30 33.73 17.28
N ARG A 182 12.34 34.94 17.85
CA ARG A 182 11.47 36.06 17.43
C ARG A 182 11.63 36.43 15.96
N ILE A 183 12.87 36.44 15.45
CA ILE A 183 13.13 36.69 14.02
C ILE A 183 12.54 35.55 13.19
N LEU A 184 12.75 34.30 13.61
CA LEU A 184 12.19 33.12 12.94
C LEU A 184 10.66 33.16 12.90
N ASP A 185 9.98 33.50 14.01
CA ASP A 185 8.52 33.60 14.13
C ASP A 185 7.94 34.58 13.13
N LYS A 186 8.56 35.76 12.98
CA LYS A 186 8.13 36.80 12.05
C LYS A 186 7.97 36.28 10.61
N TYR A 187 8.84 35.38 10.19
CA TYR A 187 8.80 34.80 8.84
C TYR A 187 8.03 33.49 8.77
N THR A 188 8.11 32.65 9.81
CA THR A 188 7.55 31.30 9.76
C THR A 188 6.08 31.23 10.17
N ASP A 189 5.62 32.03 11.13
CA ASP A 189 4.23 31.95 11.61
C ASP A 189 3.18 32.24 10.52
N PRO A 190 3.33 33.28 9.68
CA PRO A 190 2.38 33.52 8.60
C PRO A 190 2.33 32.36 7.59
N VAL A 191 3.49 31.74 7.32
CA VAL A 191 3.59 30.62 6.38
C VAL A 191 2.99 29.37 6.99
N LEU A 192 3.35 29.03 8.23
CA LEU A 192 2.89 27.82 8.92
C LEU A 192 1.40 27.82 9.17
N ALA A 193 0.83 28.98 9.51
CA ALA A 193 -0.61 29.11 9.70
C ALA A 193 -1.39 28.81 8.42
N ASN A 194 -0.86 29.16 7.25
CA ASN A 194 -1.48 28.84 5.96
C ASN A 194 -1.20 27.39 5.53
N LEU A 195 0.03 26.91 5.75
CA LEU A 195 0.44 25.55 5.42
C LEU A 195 -0.37 24.48 6.18
N ALA A 196 -0.80 24.80 7.41
CA ALA A 196 -1.57 23.91 8.27
C ALA A 196 -2.89 23.42 7.65
N TRP A 197 -3.50 24.20 6.75
CA TRP A 197 -4.76 23.82 6.10
C TRP A 197 -4.59 23.64 4.58
N LEU A 198 -3.83 24.51 3.90
CA LEU A 198 -3.61 24.44 2.45
C LEU A 198 -3.01 23.11 2.00
N PHE A 199 -2.13 22.54 2.82
CA PHE A 199 -1.49 21.26 2.50
C PHE A 199 -2.49 20.12 2.26
N PHE A 200 -3.60 20.10 2.99
CA PHE A 200 -4.56 19.00 2.95
C PHE A 200 -5.59 19.15 1.82
N ILE A 201 -5.75 20.35 1.25
CA ILE A 201 -6.75 20.63 0.21
C ILE A 201 -6.55 19.78 -1.05
N PRO A 202 -5.35 19.68 -1.65
CA PRO A 202 -5.19 18.96 -2.92
C PRO A 202 -5.61 17.49 -2.79
N ARG A 203 -5.11 16.79 -1.77
CA ARG A 203 -5.42 15.35 -1.56
C ARG A 203 -6.87 15.14 -1.17
N LEU A 204 -7.43 15.98 -0.29
CA LEU A 204 -8.84 15.88 0.08
C LEU A 204 -9.75 16.10 -1.13
N SER A 205 -9.49 17.14 -1.92
CA SER A 205 -10.32 17.51 -3.08
C SER A 205 -10.34 16.40 -4.13
N VAL A 206 -9.17 15.83 -4.44
CA VAL A 206 -9.06 14.71 -5.38
C VAL A 206 -9.81 13.49 -4.85
N ASN A 207 -9.65 13.14 -3.57
CA ASN A 207 -10.31 11.97 -3.00
C ASN A 207 -11.83 12.13 -2.92
N VAL A 208 -12.33 13.32 -2.56
CA VAL A 208 -13.77 13.64 -2.57
C VAL A 208 -14.31 13.61 -4.01
N PHE A 209 -13.60 14.24 -4.96
CA PHE A 209 -13.99 14.22 -6.36
C PHE A 209 -14.09 12.80 -6.91
N LEU A 210 -13.09 11.95 -6.67
CA LEU A 210 -13.12 10.56 -7.12
C LEU A 210 -14.22 9.75 -6.43
N LEU A 211 -14.45 9.95 -5.13
CA LEU A 211 -15.56 9.32 -4.43
C LEU A 211 -16.91 9.68 -5.08
N LEU A 212 -17.15 10.96 -5.35
CA LEU A 212 -18.38 11.43 -5.99
C LEU A 212 -18.50 10.94 -7.43
N LYS A 213 -17.44 11.10 -8.23
CA LYS A 213 -17.36 10.66 -9.64
C LYS A 213 -17.75 9.20 -9.78
N HIS A 214 -17.28 8.34 -8.90
CA HIS A 214 -17.50 6.89 -8.98
C HIS A 214 -18.74 6.42 -8.19
N THR A 215 -19.39 7.29 -7.41
CA THR A 215 -20.64 6.95 -6.69
C THR A 215 -21.88 7.40 -7.46
N VAL A 216 -21.86 8.62 -7.99
CA VAL A 216 -23.00 9.21 -8.69
C VAL A 216 -22.96 8.78 -10.16
N PRO A 217 -23.99 8.07 -10.67
CA PRO A 217 -24.02 7.67 -12.07
C PRO A 217 -24.10 8.92 -12.98
N GLY A 218 -23.30 8.95 -14.04
CA GLY A 218 -23.25 10.04 -15.01
C GLY A 218 -22.68 9.57 -16.35
N PHE A 219 -22.56 10.51 -17.31
CA PHE A 219 -22.06 10.22 -18.66
C PHE A 219 -20.58 9.78 -18.69
N TRP A 220 -19.81 10.07 -17.63
CA TRP A 220 -18.40 9.71 -17.48
C TRP A 220 -18.17 8.27 -16.99
N MET A 221 -19.23 7.55 -16.63
CA MET A 221 -19.17 6.21 -16.04
C MET A 221 -19.55 5.16 -17.07
N SER A 222 -18.83 4.04 -17.09
CA SER A 222 -19.14 2.94 -18.01
C SER A 222 -20.41 2.19 -17.58
N GLU A 223 -21.01 1.45 -18.51
CA GLU A 223 -22.21 0.66 -18.23
C GLU A 223 -21.92 -0.46 -17.23
N GLU A 224 -20.72 -1.06 -17.28
CA GLU A 224 -20.28 -2.06 -16.32
C GLU A 224 -20.20 -1.47 -14.91
N GLU A 225 -19.59 -0.30 -14.74
CA GLU A 225 -19.51 0.36 -13.44
C GLU A 225 -20.91 0.73 -12.91
N LYS A 226 -21.79 1.27 -13.78
CA LYS A 226 -23.18 1.61 -13.41
C LYS A 226 -23.97 0.40 -12.92
N SER A 227 -23.71 -0.77 -13.49
CA SER A 227 -24.45 -2.01 -13.20
C SER A 227 -24.33 -2.50 -11.74
N LEU A 228 -23.30 -2.08 -11.00
CA LEU A 228 -23.08 -2.49 -9.61
C LEU A 228 -24.06 -1.87 -8.59
N GLY A 229 -24.80 -0.84 -8.99
CA GLY A 229 -25.62 -0.05 -8.09
C GLY A 229 -24.82 0.92 -7.20
N LEU A 230 -25.51 1.86 -6.55
CA LEU A 230 -24.88 2.96 -5.81
C LEU A 230 -24.13 2.47 -4.56
N ARG A 231 -24.72 1.55 -3.79
CA ARG A 231 -24.15 1.08 -2.52
C ARG A 231 -22.82 0.35 -2.71
N VAL A 232 -22.73 -0.53 -3.70
CA VAL A 232 -21.50 -1.29 -3.99
C VAL A 232 -20.39 -0.35 -4.44
N ARG A 233 -20.70 0.57 -5.37
CA ARG A 233 -19.75 1.60 -5.83
C ARG A 233 -19.23 2.47 -4.70
N PHE A 234 -20.12 3.02 -3.89
CA PHE A 234 -19.75 3.84 -2.73
C PHE A 234 -18.82 3.08 -1.79
N ASN A 235 -19.21 1.86 -1.39
CA ASN A 235 -18.42 1.03 -0.50
C ASN A 235 -17.05 0.71 -1.07
N ALA A 236 -16.97 0.35 -2.36
CA ALA A 236 -15.71 0.04 -3.04
C ALA A 236 -14.75 1.25 -3.07
N GLN A 237 -15.28 2.45 -3.32
CA GLN A 237 -14.46 3.66 -3.31
C GLN A 237 -14.07 4.09 -1.89
N MET A 238 -14.96 3.91 -0.92
CA MET A 238 -14.69 4.18 0.49
C MET A 238 -13.60 3.25 1.03
N GLN A 239 -13.65 1.95 0.76
CA GLN A 239 -12.62 0.99 1.18
C GLN A 239 -11.20 1.43 0.81
N ARG A 240 -11.05 2.18 -0.30
CA ARG A 240 -9.77 2.66 -0.81
C ARG A 240 -9.32 4.01 -0.25
N ARG A 241 -10.26 4.89 0.12
CA ARG A 241 -9.96 6.32 0.39
C ARG A 241 -10.29 6.79 1.79
N TRP A 242 -11.08 6.04 2.54
CA TRP A 242 -11.69 6.56 3.77
C TRP A 242 -10.68 7.02 4.81
N PHE A 243 -9.52 6.37 4.93
CA PHE A 243 -8.48 6.81 5.86
C PHE A 243 -7.83 8.12 5.44
N GLU A 244 -7.57 8.31 4.14
CA GLU A 244 -7.01 9.57 3.63
C GLU A 244 -8.03 10.70 3.78
N LEU A 245 -9.29 10.43 3.39
CA LEU A 245 -10.41 11.36 3.58
C LEU A 245 -10.59 11.75 5.05
N GLY A 246 -10.59 10.78 5.96
CA GLY A 246 -10.74 11.02 7.40
C GLY A 246 -9.61 11.90 7.95
N ASN A 247 -8.36 11.52 7.70
CA ASN A 247 -7.20 12.27 8.17
C ASN A 247 -7.16 13.70 7.59
N ASP A 248 -7.35 13.85 6.28
CA ASP A 248 -7.31 15.17 5.62
C ASP A 248 -8.44 16.08 6.10
N SER A 249 -9.66 15.54 6.27
CA SER A 249 -10.81 16.33 6.72
C SER A 249 -10.60 16.90 8.12
N ILE A 250 -10.07 16.09 9.04
CA ILE A 250 -9.81 16.50 10.42
C ILE A 250 -8.75 17.60 10.45
N TRP A 251 -7.62 17.37 9.78
CA TRP A 251 -6.51 18.32 9.82
C TRP A 251 -6.80 19.61 9.04
N LEU A 252 -7.53 19.54 7.93
CA LEU A 252 -8.02 20.72 7.24
C LEU A 252 -8.93 21.55 8.16
N THR A 253 -9.91 20.90 8.80
CA THR A 253 -10.86 21.56 9.70
C THR A 253 -10.13 22.18 10.89
N ALA A 254 -9.21 21.45 11.52
CA ALA A 254 -8.40 21.95 12.62
C ALA A 254 -7.55 23.17 12.21
N GLY A 255 -6.94 23.13 11.02
CA GLY A 255 -6.20 24.26 10.48
C GLY A 255 -7.06 25.50 10.25
N LEU A 256 -8.26 25.33 9.70
CA LEU A 256 -9.23 26.42 9.50
C LEU A 256 -9.73 26.99 10.84
N VAL A 257 -10.08 26.13 11.80
CA VAL A 257 -10.52 26.54 13.15
C VAL A 257 -9.41 27.32 13.85
N ASN A 258 -8.17 26.81 13.83
CA ASN A 258 -7.04 27.48 14.46
C ASN A 258 -6.73 28.83 13.79
N ARG A 259 -6.88 28.94 12.47
CA ARG A 259 -6.55 30.16 11.73
C ARG A 259 -7.62 31.25 11.85
N PHE A 260 -8.90 30.89 11.75
CA PHE A 260 -9.98 31.86 11.60
C PHE A 260 -10.84 32.03 12.85
N ILE A 261 -10.87 31.04 13.75
CA ILE A 261 -11.73 31.05 14.94
C ILE A 261 -10.88 31.28 16.20
N LEU A 262 -9.85 30.45 16.41
CA LEU A 262 -9.02 30.49 17.61
C LEU A 262 -7.88 31.53 17.50
N THR A 263 -8.27 32.78 17.35
CA THR A 263 -7.34 33.93 17.26
C THR A 263 -7.50 34.88 18.45
N GLY A 264 -6.52 35.77 18.66
CA GLY A 264 -6.53 36.72 19.78
C GLY A 264 -6.60 36.03 21.13
N ALA A 265 -7.61 36.40 21.95
CA ALA A 265 -7.81 35.82 23.27
C ALA A 265 -8.12 34.30 23.25
N LEU A 266 -8.60 33.77 22.11
CA LEU A 266 -8.92 32.35 21.96
C LEU A 266 -7.72 31.50 21.50
N ALA A 267 -6.60 32.13 21.12
CA ALA A 267 -5.41 31.42 20.63
C ALA A 267 -4.88 30.30 21.56
N PRO A 268 -4.90 30.45 22.91
CA PRO A 268 -4.46 29.38 23.81
C PRO A 268 -5.26 28.07 23.65
N PHE A 269 -6.52 28.13 23.17
CA PHE A 269 -7.35 26.94 22.99
C PHE A 269 -6.92 26.06 21.81
N ALA A 270 -6.11 26.58 20.87
CA ALA A 270 -5.63 25.85 19.70
C ALA A 270 -4.80 24.59 20.05
N VAL A 271 -4.15 24.59 21.22
CA VAL A 271 -3.40 23.43 21.73
C VAL A 271 -4.33 22.25 21.99
N TYR A 272 -5.51 22.48 22.58
CA TYR A 272 -6.48 21.42 22.87
C TYR A 272 -7.06 20.80 21.59
N VAL A 273 -7.38 21.64 20.59
CA VAL A 273 -7.82 21.16 19.27
C VAL A 273 -6.73 20.30 18.62
N SER A 274 -5.47 20.74 18.67
CA SER A 274 -4.35 19.98 18.12
C SER A 274 -4.18 18.62 18.79
N ILE A 275 -4.29 18.56 20.13
CA ILE A 275 -4.20 17.32 20.90
C ILE A 275 -5.36 16.38 20.57
N ALA A 276 -6.58 16.91 20.44
CA ALA A 276 -7.73 16.12 20.00
C ALA A 276 -7.50 15.51 18.60
N CYS A 277 -6.93 16.27 17.66
CA CYS A 277 -6.59 15.76 16.33
C CYS A 277 -5.56 14.62 16.40
N PHE A 278 -4.52 14.75 17.23
CA PHE A 278 -3.55 13.67 17.44
C PHE A 278 -4.18 12.42 18.08
N ALA A 279 -5.14 12.58 18.99
CA ALA A 279 -5.90 11.45 19.54
C ALA A 279 -6.70 10.74 18.44
N ILE A 280 -7.31 11.50 17.52
CA ILE A 280 -8.02 10.91 16.38
C ILE A 280 -7.03 10.21 15.42
N ASP A 281 -5.83 10.74 15.22
CA ASP A 281 -4.80 10.05 14.41
C ASP A 281 -4.45 8.68 15.02
N ILE A 282 -4.37 8.54 16.35
CA ILE A 282 -4.20 7.23 17.00
C ILE A 282 -5.39 6.32 16.66
N ILE A 283 -6.63 6.80 16.82
CA ILE A 283 -7.84 6.01 16.53
C ILE A 283 -7.84 5.54 15.07
N LEU A 284 -7.52 6.43 14.13
CA LEU A 284 -7.44 6.10 12.71
C LEU A 284 -6.33 5.08 12.43
N SER A 285 -5.17 5.23 13.07
CA SER A 285 -4.03 4.32 12.94
C SER A 285 -4.33 2.92 13.48
N VAL A 286 -4.93 2.83 14.67
CA VAL A 286 -5.37 1.57 15.28
C VAL A 286 -6.46 0.91 14.42
N THR A 287 -7.44 1.69 13.95
CA THR A 287 -8.51 1.16 13.10
C THR A 287 -7.95 0.65 11.77
N ARG A 288 -6.95 1.33 11.19
CA ARG A 288 -6.23 0.85 10.00
C ARG A 288 -5.52 -0.46 10.26
N ALA A 289 -4.75 -0.52 11.34
CA ALA A 289 -4.03 -1.72 11.73
C ALA A 289 -4.99 -2.89 11.92
N TYR A 290 -6.09 -2.68 12.64
CA TYR A 290 -7.12 -3.70 12.87
C TYR A 290 -7.71 -4.22 11.56
N ILE A 291 -8.15 -3.34 10.65
CA ILE A 291 -8.80 -3.76 9.39
C ILE A 291 -7.81 -4.48 8.46
N GLU A 292 -6.60 -3.95 8.30
CA GLU A 292 -5.61 -4.53 7.39
C GLU A 292 -5.08 -5.88 7.91
N LEU A 293 -4.78 -5.98 9.22
CA LEU A 293 -4.36 -7.24 9.84
C LEU A 293 -5.50 -8.26 9.88
N SER A 294 -6.74 -7.84 10.14
CA SER A 294 -7.89 -8.78 10.17
C SER A 294 -8.07 -9.47 8.82
N ARG A 295 -7.89 -8.76 7.69
CA ARG A 295 -7.95 -9.40 6.36
C ARG A 295 -6.92 -10.51 6.20
N LEU A 296 -5.70 -10.30 6.69
CA LEU A 296 -4.64 -11.31 6.65
C LEU A 296 -4.92 -12.47 7.61
N TYR A 297 -5.41 -12.21 8.81
CA TYR A 297 -5.79 -13.26 9.76
C TYR A 297 -6.97 -14.09 9.27
N ASP A 298 -7.98 -13.46 8.66
CA ASP A 298 -9.10 -14.17 8.05
C ASP A 298 -8.64 -15.05 6.90
N LEU A 299 -7.74 -14.55 6.06
CA LEU A 299 -7.10 -15.32 5.00
C LEU A 299 -6.31 -16.51 5.57
N GLN A 300 -5.47 -16.27 6.58
CA GLN A 300 -4.71 -17.32 7.27
C GLN A 300 -5.64 -18.39 7.88
N LYS A 301 -6.76 -17.97 8.48
CA LYS A 301 -7.76 -18.87 9.07
C LYS A 301 -8.40 -19.76 8.01
N GLN A 302 -8.72 -19.21 6.85
CA GLN A 302 -9.25 -19.99 5.72
C GLN A 302 -8.25 -21.06 5.26
N TYR A 303 -6.98 -20.70 5.06
CA TYR A 303 -5.96 -21.69 4.69
C TYR A 303 -5.68 -22.74 5.77
N LYS A 304 -5.68 -22.35 7.05
CA LYS A 304 -5.58 -23.31 8.17
C LYS A 304 -6.78 -24.27 8.20
N SER A 305 -7.97 -23.81 7.82
CA SER A 305 -9.14 -24.69 7.72
C SER A 305 -9.03 -25.66 6.54
N MET A 306 -8.52 -25.21 5.39
CA MET A 306 -8.23 -26.07 4.24
C MET A 306 -7.17 -27.12 4.58
N LEU A 307 -6.13 -26.76 5.33
CA LEU A 307 -5.09 -27.69 5.78
C LEU A 307 -5.70 -28.85 6.59
N LYS A 308 -6.63 -28.57 7.51
CA LYS A 308 -7.31 -29.58 8.33
C LYS A 308 -8.22 -30.52 7.53
N GLN A 309 -8.76 -30.05 6.41
CA GLN A 309 -9.66 -30.82 5.55
C GLN A 309 -8.92 -31.63 4.48
N THR A 310 -7.61 -31.44 4.33
CA THR A 310 -6.81 -32.02 3.25
C THR A 310 -6.05 -33.24 3.75
N SER A 311 -6.23 -34.39 3.12
CA SER A 311 -5.50 -35.63 3.45
C SER A 311 -4.32 -35.91 2.50
N ASN A 312 -4.21 -35.16 1.40
CA ASN A 312 -3.16 -35.34 0.42
C ASN A 312 -1.85 -34.65 0.83
N SER A 313 -0.79 -35.44 1.06
CA SER A 313 0.54 -34.96 1.48
C SER A 313 1.13 -33.89 0.55
N SER A 314 0.96 -34.02 -0.77
CA SER A 314 1.48 -33.02 -1.72
C SER A 314 0.74 -31.69 -1.64
N GLU A 315 -0.56 -31.71 -1.35
CA GLU A 315 -1.38 -30.51 -1.25
C GLU A 315 -1.18 -29.83 0.11
N LEU A 316 -1.02 -30.62 1.18
CA LEU A 316 -0.63 -30.13 2.50
C LEU A 316 0.63 -29.27 2.44
N LYS A 317 1.69 -29.77 1.79
CA LYS A 317 2.93 -29.00 1.63
C LYS A 317 2.71 -27.68 0.88
N LYS A 318 1.89 -27.66 -0.18
CA LYS A 318 1.57 -26.43 -0.93
C LYS A 318 0.80 -25.42 -0.07
N ILE A 319 -0.11 -25.90 0.78
CA ILE A 319 -0.87 -25.05 1.71
C ILE A 319 0.05 -24.49 2.80
N GLU A 320 0.96 -25.31 3.34
CA GLU A 320 1.97 -24.88 4.31
C GLU A 320 2.88 -23.80 3.73
N GLU A 321 3.42 -23.99 2.52
CA GLU A 321 4.21 -22.97 1.82
C GLU A 321 3.43 -21.66 1.62
N HIS A 322 2.12 -21.72 1.46
CA HIS A 322 1.25 -20.55 1.35
C HIS A 322 0.97 -19.88 2.70
N LEU A 323 0.81 -20.68 3.76
CA LEU A 323 0.72 -20.17 5.12
C LEU A 323 2.00 -19.46 5.55
N ASP A 324 3.17 -19.97 5.16
CA ASP A 324 4.46 -19.32 5.42
C ASP A 324 4.56 -17.96 4.71
N ALA A 325 4.12 -17.87 3.46
CA ALA A 325 4.04 -16.59 2.75
C ALA A 325 3.10 -15.60 3.46
N ILE A 326 1.95 -16.06 3.95
CA ILE A 326 1.01 -15.24 4.73
C ILE A 326 1.65 -14.78 6.04
N ASN A 327 2.39 -15.65 6.74
CA ASN A 327 3.06 -15.31 7.99
C ASN A 327 4.15 -14.24 7.77
N ASN A 328 4.96 -14.39 6.71
CA ASN A 328 5.96 -13.39 6.35
C ASN A 328 5.31 -12.03 6.03
N GLN A 329 4.18 -12.02 5.33
CA GLN A 329 3.42 -10.79 5.08
C GLN A 329 2.85 -10.22 6.38
N LEU A 330 2.34 -11.04 7.29
CA LEU A 330 1.86 -10.61 8.62
C LEU A 330 2.97 -9.94 9.43
N ASP A 331 4.17 -10.51 9.46
CA ASP A 331 5.31 -9.95 10.18
C ASP A 331 5.70 -8.57 9.62
N PHE A 332 5.72 -8.45 8.28
CA PHE A 332 5.94 -7.16 7.62
C PHE A 332 4.84 -6.15 7.96
N GLU A 333 3.57 -6.54 7.91
CA GLU A 333 2.45 -5.65 8.21
C GLU A 333 2.44 -5.21 9.68
N TRP A 334 2.80 -6.09 10.60
CA TRP A 334 3.02 -5.73 12.00
C TRP A 334 4.12 -4.70 12.17
N LEU A 335 5.25 -4.86 11.47
CA LEU A 335 6.33 -3.87 11.48
C LEU A 335 5.84 -2.53 10.92
N ARG A 336 5.18 -2.53 9.76
CA ARG A 336 4.72 -1.31 9.07
C ARG A 336 3.65 -0.56 9.87
N LEU A 337 2.56 -1.25 10.22
CA LEU A 337 1.40 -0.66 10.91
C LEU A 337 1.72 -0.40 12.38
N GLY A 338 2.44 -1.30 13.05
CA GLY A 338 2.90 -1.14 14.42
C GLY A 338 3.83 0.06 14.58
N SER A 339 4.80 0.24 13.68
CA SER A 339 5.68 1.42 13.67
C SER A 339 4.88 2.72 13.50
N HIS A 340 3.90 2.73 12.60
CA HIS A 340 3.05 3.92 12.41
C HIS A 340 2.19 4.23 13.64
N MET A 341 1.64 3.21 14.29
CA MET A 341 0.87 3.34 15.53
C MET A 341 1.75 3.86 16.69
N MET A 342 2.94 3.27 16.88
CA MET A 342 3.89 3.69 17.92
C MET A 342 4.34 5.13 17.73
N THR A 343 4.73 5.52 16.50
CA THR A 343 5.16 6.89 16.21
C THR A 343 4.05 7.90 16.46
N THR A 344 2.82 7.62 16.00
CA THR A 344 1.65 8.48 16.22
C THR A 344 1.31 8.61 17.71
N THR A 345 1.40 7.51 18.46
CA THR A 345 1.20 7.51 19.92
C THR A 345 2.26 8.32 20.64
N ALA A 346 3.54 8.16 20.28
CA ALA A 346 4.63 8.92 20.86
C ALA A 346 4.50 10.42 20.56
N ILE A 347 4.05 10.80 19.36
CA ILE A 347 3.74 12.20 19.02
C ILE A 347 2.62 12.75 19.90
N PHE A 348 1.52 12.02 20.05
CA PHE A 348 0.41 12.42 20.91
C PHE A 348 0.87 12.64 22.36
N LEU A 349 1.61 11.68 22.93
CA LEU A 349 2.13 11.79 24.29
C LEU A 349 3.07 12.99 24.43
N SER A 350 3.99 13.19 23.48
CA SER A 350 4.90 14.34 23.46
C SER A 350 4.15 15.67 23.40
N MET A 351 3.02 15.71 22.67
CA MET A 351 2.16 16.89 22.56
C MET A 351 1.29 17.11 23.79
N ALA A 352 0.82 16.04 24.45
CA ALA A 352 0.02 16.13 25.67
C ALA A 352 0.83 16.77 26.82
N VAL A 353 2.14 16.50 26.86
CA VAL A 353 3.07 17.13 27.81
C VAL A 353 3.13 18.66 27.68
N ALA A 354 2.81 19.21 26.50
CA ALA A 354 2.74 20.66 26.26
C ALA A 354 1.42 21.31 26.74
N LEU A 355 0.52 20.54 27.39
CA LEU A 355 -0.69 21.11 27.98
C LEU A 355 -0.33 22.12 29.08
N PRO A 356 -0.97 23.30 29.11
CA PRO A 356 -0.74 24.29 30.16
C PRO A 356 -0.94 23.72 31.58
N ILE A 357 -1.87 22.78 31.76
CA ILE A 357 -2.17 22.10 33.03
C ILE A 357 -1.01 21.18 33.46
N LEU A 358 -0.15 20.73 32.55
CA LEU A 358 1.03 19.91 32.88
C LEU A 358 2.33 20.74 32.86
N GLY A 359 2.24 22.01 32.45
CA GLY A 359 3.36 22.93 32.26
C GLY A 359 3.95 23.54 33.53
N PHE A 360 3.64 23.01 34.71
CA PHE A 360 4.18 23.51 35.97
C PHE A 360 5.71 23.35 36.08
N ASN A 361 6.29 22.41 35.35
CA ASN A 361 7.74 22.19 35.30
C ASN A 361 8.29 22.44 33.87
N PRO A 362 9.11 23.48 33.67
CA PRO A 362 9.71 23.78 32.36
C PRO A 362 10.54 22.64 31.76
N LEU A 363 11.13 21.78 32.60
CA LEU A 363 11.90 20.61 32.13
C LEU A 363 10.99 19.59 31.43
N ILE A 364 9.77 19.40 31.93
CA ILE A 364 8.81 18.44 31.37
C ILE A 364 8.43 18.86 29.93
N ILE A 365 8.13 20.14 29.72
CA ILE A 365 7.79 20.68 28.39
C ILE A 365 8.99 20.54 27.43
N THR A 366 10.21 20.79 27.92
CA THR A 366 11.44 20.64 27.13
C THR A 366 11.67 19.19 26.69
N ILE A 367 11.48 18.23 27.60
CA ILE A 367 11.56 16.79 27.29
C ILE A 367 10.52 16.44 26.23
N GLY A 368 9.27 16.89 26.37
CA GLY A 368 8.22 16.67 25.37
C GLY A 368 8.60 17.20 23.99
N ALA A 369 9.14 18.42 23.91
CA ALA A 369 9.61 19.00 22.65
C ALA A 369 10.78 18.23 22.02
N ALA A 370 11.77 17.81 22.82
CA ALA A 370 12.89 17.00 22.36
C ALA A 370 12.43 15.62 21.86
N CYS A 371 11.53 14.97 22.59
CA CYS A 371 10.89 13.71 22.18
C CYS A 371 10.14 13.87 20.86
N LEU A 372 9.39 14.95 20.67
CA LEU A 372 8.64 15.21 19.44
C LEU A 372 9.56 15.28 18.20
N VAL A 373 10.71 15.96 18.33
CA VAL A 373 11.71 16.06 17.26
C VAL A 373 12.40 14.71 17.05
N ALA A 374 12.81 14.03 18.12
CA ALA A 374 13.44 12.71 18.05
C ALA A 374 12.55 11.68 17.33
N VAL A 375 11.25 11.66 17.63
CA VAL A 375 10.28 10.78 16.96
C VAL A 375 10.20 11.07 15.45
N CYS A 376 10.41 12.32 15.01
CA CYS A 376 10.47 12.65 13.57
C CYS A 376 11.68 12.01 12.89
N PHE A 377 12.85 12.10 13.50
CA PHE A 377 14.07 11.46 12.98
C PHE A 377 13.94 9.94 12.96
N ILE A 378 13.38 9.35 14.03
CA ILE A 378 13.08 7.92 14.08
C ILE A 378 12.12 7.55 12.94
N ASN A 379 11.04 8.30 12.74
CA ASN A 379 10.09 8.05 11.66
C ASN A 379 10.74 8.16 10.27
N PHE A 380 11.68 9.09 10.08
CA PHE A 380 12.44 9.23 8.83
C PHE A 380 13.31 7.99 8.57
N ALA A 381 14.01 7.50 9.60
CA ALA A 381 14.83 6.28 9.50
C ALA A 381 13.97 5.03 9.28
N LEU A 382 12.87 4.89 10.02
CA LEU A 382 11.93 3.77 9.88
C LEU A 382 11.30 3.73 8.50
N PHE A 383 11.01 4.87 7.88
CA PHE A 383 10.48 4.92 6.51
C PHE A 383 11.38 4.16 5.53
N LYS A 384 12.70 4.37 5.59
CA LYS A 384 13.67 3.67 4.75
C LYS A 384 13.72 2.17 5.04
N ILE A 385 13.79 1.78 6.32
CA ILE A 385 13.83 0.36 6.74
C ILE A 385 12.56 -0.38 6.28
N ILE A 386 11.39 0.22 6.46
CA ILE A 386 10.10 -0.37 6.06
C ILE A 386 10.04 -0.53 4.54
N ASP A 387 10.52 0.46 3.78
CA ASP A 387 10.52 0.40 2.32
C ASP A 387 11.45 -0.72 1.80
N GLU A 388 12.65 -0.84 2.38
CA GLU A 388 13.61 -1.90 2.05
C GLU A 388 13.10 -3.30 2.44
N SER A 389 12.38 -3.40 3.55
CA SER A 389 11.84 -4.67 4.06
C SER A 389 10.56 -5.13 3.36
N ARG A 390 10.01 -4.32 2.43
CA ARG A 390 8.74 -4.63 1.76
C ARG A 390 8.87 -5.91 0.92
N PRO A 391 8.00 -6.91 1.15
CA PRO A 391 7.92 -8.09 0.29
C PRO A 391 7.61 -7.67 -1.15
N LYS A 392 8.50 -8.04 -2.09
CA LYS A 392 8.35 -7.69 -3.50
C LYS A 392 7.54 -8.77 -4.22
N ASP A 393 6.41 -8.39 -4.79
CA ASP A 393 5.47 -9.26 -5.52
C ASP A 393 5.80 -9.34 -7.02
N ALA A 394 6.39 -8.29 -7.59
CA ALA A 394 6.84 -8.29 -8.98
C ALA A 394 7.94 -9.34 -9.23
N LEU A 395 7.72 -10.17 -10.24
CA LEU A 395 8.73 -11.10 -10.75
C LEU A 395 9.81 -10.31 -11.49
N VAL A 396 11.01 -10.28 -10.93
CA VAL A 396 12.22 -9.85 -11.65
C VAL A 396 12.94 -11.13 -12.02
N ILE A 397 12.99 -11.44 -13.31
CA ILE A 397 13.72 -12.62 -13.81
C ILE A 397 15.21 -12.28 -13.75
N PRO A 398 16.02 -12.91 -12.87
CA PRO A 398 17.46 -12.68 -12.88
C PRO A 398 18.06 -13.21 -14.20
N PRO A 399 19.19 -12.65 -14.68
CA PRO A 399 19.91 -13.21 -15.80
C PRO A 399 20.30 -14.67 -15.48
N GLY A 400 19.72 -15.63 -16.21
CA GLY A 400 19.85 -17.07 -15.95
C GLY A 400 18.64 -17.76 -15.28
N GLY A 401 17.60 -17.02 -14.89
CA GLY A 401 16.34 -17.61 -14.41
C GLY A 401 15.61 -18.40 -15.51
N LEU A 402 15.62 -17.88 -16.74
CA LEU A 402 15.07 -18.55 -17.93
C LEU A 402 15.85 -19.81 -18.32
N SER A 403 17.17 -19.85 -18.12
CA SER A 403 17.97 -21.06 -18.38
C SER A 403 17.64 -22.22 -17.43
N LYS A 404 16.96 -21.97 -16.31
CA LYS A 404 16.41 -23.05 -15.44
C LYS A 404 15.13 -23.67 -16.00
N LEU A 405 14.41 -22.97 -16.89
CA LEU A 405 13.13 -23.42 -17.46
C LEU A 405 13.28 -24.08 -18.85
N GLY A 406 14.35 -23.76 -19.59
CA GLY A 406 14.57 -24.25 -20.95
C GLY A 406 15.08 -25.70 -21.07
N ILE A 407 14.90 -26.27 -22.26
CA ILE A 407 15.34 -27.63 -22.68
C ILE A 407 16.88 -27.80 -22.58
N PHE A 408 17.63 -26.68 -22.51
CA PHE A 408 19.08 -26.63 -22.30
C PHE A 408 19.47 -26.18 -20.89
N ALA A 409 18.77 -26.63 -19.85
CA ALA A 409 19.32 -26.67 -18.49
C ALA A 409 20.49 -27.69 -18.43
N ASN A 410 21.52 -27.49 -19.25
CA ASN A 410 22.72 -28.30 -19.25
C ASN A 410 23.38 -28.15 -17.89
N LYS A 411 23.71 -29.31 -17.29
CA LYS A 411 24.51 -29.45 -16.08
C LYS A 411 25.61 -28.39 -16.08
N VAL A 412 25.47 -27.39 -15.20
CA VAL A 412 26.46 -26.34 -15.05
C VAL A 412 27.75 -27.01 -14.57
N HIS A 413 28.69 -27.22 -15.49
CA HIS A 413 30.09 -27.43 -15.14
C HIS A 413 30.55 -26.17 -14.40
N LYS A 414 31.09 -26.38 -13.19
CA LYS A 414 31.79 -25.35 -12.42
C LYS A 414 33.00 -24.87 -13.23
N GLU A 415 33.01 -23.59 -13.58
CA GLU A 415 34.24 -22.82 -13.84
C GLU A 415 34.07 -21.38 -13.33
N PRO A 416 35.18 -20.66 -13.04
CA PRO A 416 35.28 -19.84 -11.85
C PRO A 416 34.83 -18.39 -12.05
N ALA A 417 34.58 -17.76 -10.91
CA ALA A 417 34.11 -16.38 -10.75
C ALA A 417 34.96 -15.35 -11.51
N LEU A 418 34.27 -14.50 -12.29
CA LEU A 418 34.77 -13.19 -12.69
C LEU A 418 33.96 -12.11 -11.95
N LEU A 419 34.71 -11.19 -11.34
CA LEU A 419 34.27 -10.11 -10.46
C LEU A 419 33.25 -9.17 -11.11
N PRO A 420 32.34 -8.55 -10.33
CA PRO A 420 31.35 -7.62 -10.85
C PRO A 420 31.99 -6.28 -11.21
N LYS A 421 31.67 -5.79 -12.42
CA LYS A 421 31.91 -4.40 -12.82
C LYS A 421 30.82 -3.52 -12.20
N ASN A 422 31.25 -2.63 -11.32
CA ASN A 422 30.71 -1.34 -10.89
C ASN A 422 29.18 -1.23 -10.63
N GLU A 423 28.85 -1.19 -9.35
CA GLU A 423 27.51 -0.97 -8.76
C GLU A 423 26.95 0.47 -8.89
N HIS A 424 27.67 1.41 -9.52
CA HIS A 424 27.28 2.83 -9.42
C HIS A 424 26.26 3.33 -10.47
N ASP A 425 26.06 2.61 -11.57
CA ASP A 425 25.16 3.07 -12.65
C ASP A 425 23.70 2.58 -12.50
N LEU A 426 23.41 1.73 -11.51
CA LEU A 426 22.07 1.15 -11.25
C LEU A 426 21.26 1.93 -10.20
N GLU A 427 21.86 2.87 -9.48
CA GLU A 427 21.16 3.62 -8.41
C GLU A 427 20.31 4.78 -8.93
N LEU A 428 20.63 5.35 -10.10
CA LEU A 428 19.90 6.51 -10.65
C LEU A 428 18.63 6.13 -11.43
N GLU A 429 18.54 4.96 -12.05
CA GLU A 429 17.31 4.50 -12.73
C GLU A 429 16.26 3.94 -11.75
N ASN A 430 16.68 3.41 -10.60
CA ASN A 430 15.77 2.88 -9.59
C ASN A 430 14.97 3.96 -8.86
N LEU A 431 15.47 5.21 -8.75
CA LEU A 431 14.72 6.28 -8.07
C LEU A 431 13.49 6.77 -8.86
N SER A 432 13.39 6.49 -10.16
CA SER A 432 12.25 6.91 -11.00
C SER A 432 11.14 5.84 -11.13
N SER A 433 11.45 4.58 -10.80
CA SER A 433 10.55 3.43 -11.05
C SER A 433 9.85 2.88 -9.81
N TYR A 434 10.21 3.35 -8.61
CA TYR A 434 9.55 2.96 -7.37
C TYR A 434 8.73 4.12 -6.79
N SER A 435 7.47 4.20 -7.19
CA SER A 435 6.47 4.99 -6.46
C SER A 435 5.21 4.16 -6.23
N ILE A 436 4.96 3.81 -4.95
CA ILE A 436 3.75 3.17 -4.42
C ILE A 436 3.16 4.03 -3.31
#